data_AF-A0A2N2MFE2-F1
#
_entry.id   AF-A0A2N2MFE2-F1
#
_cell.length_a   1.000
_cell.length_b   1.000
_cell.length_c   1.000
_cell.angle_alpha   90.00
_cell.angle_beta   90.00
_cell.angle_gamma   90.00
#
_symmetry.space_group_name_H-M   'P 1'
#
loop_
_entity.id
_entity.type
_entity.pdbx_description
1 polymer ?
#
loop_
_entity_poly.entity_id
_entity_poly.type
_entity_poly.pdbx_seq_one_letter_code
_entity_poly.pdbx_strand_id
1 'polypeptide(L)'
;MNPYSHLVLANRLQSEIRPTHLADYYWGTVAPDLRYTARLRRAQTHLPPEQILELRANSPELESFIQGYLVHCLADEVELWALLEKRWFLRPFIRHLPLKLAPVVLESYLVEKNPITVSISGQSNPILHALGIDESAIPPFRSLVEQLISQPSFESVLHLFQTLGQGNPNLQKYLEAAERFNRNKISKNILYSIANPPQLLRAVENFVREQPAFAEICQQK
;
A
#
# COMPACT_ATOMS: atom_id res chain seq x y z
N MET A 1 -4.04 2.57 -2.45
CA MET A 1 -3.89 1.11 -2.26
C MET A 1 -3.94 0.82 -0.76
N ASN A 2 -3.65 -0.40 -0.33
CA ASN A 2 -3.69 -0.83 1.08
C ASN A 2 -2.32 -1.41 1.49
N PRO A 3 -2.02 -1.52 2.80
CA PRO A 3 -0.70 -1.91 3.28
C PRO A 3 -0.11 -3.17 2.65
N TYR A 4 -0.91 -4.23 2.44
CA TYR A 4 -0.38 -5.46 1.84
C TYR A 4 -0.01 -5.24 0.37
N SER A 5 -0.90 -4.61 -0.40
CA SER A 5 -0.61 -4.24 -1.79
C SER A 5 0.66 -3.38 -1.91
N HIS A 6 0.89 -2.45 -0.98
CA HIS A 6 2.10 -1.64 -0.95
C HIS A 6 3.34 -2.49 -0.72
N LEU A 7 3.31 -3.41 0.26
CA LEU A 7 4.44 -4.32 0.53
C LEU A 7 4.73 -5.24 -0.67
N VAL A 8 3.71 -5.77 -1.32
CA VAL A 8 3.88 -6.62 -2.52
C VAL A 8 4.50 -5.83 -3.66
N LEU A 9 4.05 -4.59 -3.88
CA LEU A 9 4.61 -3.70 -4.88
C LEU A 9 6.09 -3.37 -4.56
N ALA A 10 6.39 -2.98 -3.33
CA ALA A 10 7.75 -2.72 -2.87
C ALA A 10 8.66 -3.93 -3.06
N ASN A 11 8.20 -5.14 -2.70
CA ASN A 11 8.95 -6.37 -2.90
C ASN A 11 9.26 -6.65 -4.38
N ARG A 12 8.39 -6.24 -5.31
CA ARG A 12 8.63 -6.38 -6.75
C ARG A 12 9.62 -5.34 -7.29
N LEU A 13 9.63 -4.15 -6.71
CA LEU A 13 10.51 -3.04 -7.10
C LEU A 13 11.89 -3.07 -6.40
N GLN A 14 12.05 -3.86 -5.33
CA GLN A 14 13.27 -3.86 -4.51
C GLN A 14 14.56 -4.12 -5.31
N SER A 15 14.50 -4.93 -6.37
CA SER A 15 15.69 -5.32 -7.15
C SER A 15 16.21 -4.19 -8.04
N GLU A 16 15.32 -3.27 -8.39
CA GLU A 16 15.60 -2.05 -9.16
C GLU A 16 16.05 -0.93 -8.22
N ILE A 17 15.38 -0.76 -7.07
CA ILE A 17 15.69 0.27 -6.06
C ILE A 17 16.98 -0.04 -5.29
N ARG A 18 17.20 -1.31 -4.93
CA ARG A 18 18.36 -1.81 -4.16
C ARG A 18 18.56 -1.11 -2.80
N PRO A 19 17.58 -1.16 -1.89
CA PRO A 19 17.73 -0.57 -0.56
C PRO A 19 18.88 -1.23 0.21
N THR A 20 19.70 -0.43 0.88
CA THR A 20 20.79 -0.90 1.75
C THR A 20 20.26 -1.68 2.96
N HIS A 21 19.11 -1.25 3.51
CA HIS A 21 18.45 -1.86 4.66
C HIS A 21 17.01 -2.26 4.32
N LEU A 22 16.83 -3.53 3.93
CA LEU A 22 15.52 -4.05 3.51
C LEU A 22 14.42 -3.86 4.54
N ALA A 23 14.72 -4.07 5.84
CA ALA A 23 13.72 -3.94 6.89
C ALA A 23 13.19 -2.50 7.03
N ASP A 24 14.05 -1.50 6.84
CA ASP A 24 13.66 -0.08 6.85
C ASP A 24 12.91 0.30 5.58
N TYR A 25 13.29 -0.26 4.43
CA TYR A 25 12.57 -0.10 3.17
C TYR A 25 11.13 -0.60 3.25
N TYR A 26 10.92 -1.81 3.76
CA TYR A 26 9.57 -2.32 3.97
C TYR A 26 8.81 -1.55 5.05
N TRP A 27 9.51 -1.05 6.06
CA TRP A 27 8.89 -0.20 7.07
C TRP A 27 8.40 1.12 6.48
N GLY A 28 9.23 1.81 5.70
CA GLY A 28 8.86 3.03 4.97
C GLY A 28 7.66 2.83 4.05
N THR A 29 7.56 1.65 3.44
CA THR A 29 6.44 1.28 2.54
C THR A 29 5.07 1.26 3.25
N VAL A 30 5.01 1.04 4.55
CA VAL A 30 3.73 0.99 5.31
C VAL A 30 3.59 2.13 6.31
N ALA A 31 4.67 2.82 6.64
CA ALA A 31 4.71 3.90 7.60
C ALA A 31 3.67 5.03 7.37
N PRO A 32 3.37 5.46 6.13
CA PRO A 32 2.30 6.45 5.88
C PRO A 32 0.94 6.07 6.47
N ASP A 33 0.64 4.77 6.59
CA ASP A 33 -0.62 4.27 7.15
C ASP A 33 -0.66 4.27 8.69
N LEU A 34 0.45 4.59 9.37
CA LEU A 34 0.45 4.91 10.82
C LEU A 34 -0.52 6.04 11.17
N ARG A 35 -0.92 6.86 10.19
CA ARG A 35 -1.95 7.88 10.36
C ARG A 35 -3.23 7.36 10.99
N TYR A 36 -3.58 6.09 10.80
CA TYR A 36 -4.78 5.52 11.39
C TYR A 36 -4.63 5.34 12.90
N THR A 37 -3.53 4.76 13.38
CA THR A 37 -3.26 4.63 14.82
C THR A 37 -2.99 5.99 15.47
N ALA A 38 -2.28 6.88 14.77
CA ALA A 38 -1.94 8.21 15.25
C ALA A 38 -3.07 9.26 15.09
N ARG A 39 -4.21 8.88 14.49
CA ARG A 39 -5.35 9.78 14.19
C ARG A 39 -4.95 11.04 13.41
N LEU A 40 -4.00 10.90 12.49
CA LEU A 40 -3.50 11.98 11.65
C LEU A 40 -4.26 12.08 10.32
N ARG A 41 -4.24 13.26 9.72
CA ARG A 41 -4.79 13.47 8.38
C ARG A 41 -3.87 12.82 7.35
N ARG A 42 -4.47 12.34 6.25
CA ARG A 42 -3.71 11.75 5.13
C ARG A 42 -2.66 12.72 4.57
N ALA A 43 -3.03 13.98 4.36
CA ALA A 43 -2.13 15.02 3.86
C ALA A 43 -0.90 15.27 4.76
N GLN A 44 -0.93 14.84 6.03
CA GLN A 44 0.24 14.95 6.91
C GLN A 44 1.23 13.80 6.75
N THR A 45 0.81 12.66 6.18
CA THR A 45 1.58 11.40 6.15
C THR A 45 1.76 10.85 4.74
N HIS A 46 1.16 11.47 3.74
CA HIS A 46 1.27 11.11 2.33
C HIS A 46 1.76 12.35 1.61
N LEU A 47 3.06 12.60 1.76
CA LEU A 47 3.72 13.76 1.19
C LEU A 47 3.81 13.63 -0.34
N PRO A 48 3.83 14.76 -1.07
CA PRO A 48 4.19 14.76 -2.48
C PRO A 48 5.61 14.20 -2.72
N PRO A 49 5.87 13.57 -3.89
CA PRO A 49 7.17 12.97 -4.21
C PRO A 49 8.37 13.90 -4.03
N GLU A 50 8.23 15.17 -4.41
CA GLU A 50 9.28 16.19 -4.28
C GLU A 50 9.68 16.43 -2.81
N GLN A 51 8.71 16.47 -1.90
CA GLN A 51 8.99 16.63 -0.47
C GLN A 51 9.67 15.40 0.11
N ILE A 52 9.32 14.21 -0.37
CA ILE A 52 9.95 12.95 0.06
C ILE A 52 11.41 12.92 -0.39
N LEU A 53 11.70 13.38 -1.61
CA LEU A 53 13.08 13.51 -2.10
C LEU A 53 13.88 14.56 -1.33
N GLU A 54 13.26 15.64 -0.84
CA GLU A 54 13.92 16.60 0.07
C GLU A 54 14.28 15.97 1.43
N LEU A 55 13.45 15.08 1.98
CA LEU A 55 13.79 14.33 3.21
C LEU A 55 15.10 13.56 3.05
N ARG A 56 15.36 13.05 1.86
CA ARG A 56 16.57 12.30 1.51
C ARG A 56 17.83 13.13 1.70
N ALA A 57 17.80 14.39 1.24
CA ALA A 57 18.93 15.30 1.39
C ALA A 57 19.21 15.64 2.86
N ASN A 58 18.17 15.65 3.69
CA ASN A 58 18.25 16.03 5.10
C ASN A 58 18.48 14.85 6.05
N SER A 59 18.22 13.61 5.63
CA SER A 59 18.35 12.40 6.44
C SER A 59 18.90 11.23 5.61
N PRO A 60 20.14 11.33 5.08
CA PRO A 60 20.73 10.31 4.23
C PRO A 60 20.88 8.93 4.90
N GLU A 61 20.96 8.89 6.23
CA GLU A 61 20.98 7.66 7.01
C GLU A 61 19.65 6.88 6.95
N LEU A 62 18.55 7.55 6.61
CA LEU A 62 17.21 6.96 6.46
C LEU A 62 16.87 6.60 5.01
N GLU A 63 17.85 6.56 4.11
CA GLU A 63 17.68 6.33 2.67
C GLU A 63 16.69 5.20 2.36
N SER A 64 16.92 3.99 2.91
CA SER A 64 16.05 2.84 2.63
C SER A 64 14.61 3.07 3.08
N PHE A 65 14.40 3.70 4.24
CA PHE A 65 13.06 4.08 4.70
C PHE A 65 12.40 5.05 3.73
N ILE A 66 13.11 6.09 3.27
CA ILE A 66 12.61 7.10 2.34
C ILE A 66 12.24 6.48 1.00
N GLN A 67 13.05 5.57 0.48
CA GLN A 67 12.76 4.82 -0.74
C GLN A 67 11.44 4.04 -0.63
N GLY A 68 11.22 3.35 0.49
CA GLY A 68 9.97 2.64 0.76
C GLY A 68 8.78 3.58 0.87
N TYR A 69 8.96 4.68 1.60
CA TYR A 69 7.95 5.73 1.78
C TYR A 69 7.52 6.32 0.43
N LEU A 70 8.47 6.59 -0.47
CA LEU A 70 8.19 7.07 -1.80
C LEU A 70 7.36 6.06 -2.60
N VAL A 71 7.72 4.77 -2.58
CA VAL A 71 6.94 3.72 -3.26
C VAL A 71 5.49 3.70 -2.77
N HIS A 72 5.26 3.84 -1.47
CA HIS A 72 3.91 3.95 -0.91
C HIS A 72 3.13 5.10 -1.54
N CYS A 73 3.70 6.31 -1.49
CA CYS A 73 3.03 7.52 -1.95
C CYS A 73 2.74 7.47 -3.45
N LEU A 74 3.70 7.03 -4.28
CA LEU A 74 3.50 6.87 -5.72
C LEU A 74 2.42 5.83 -6.06
N ALA A 75 2.37 4.72 -5.32
CA ALA A 75 1.34 3.71 -5.51
C ALA A 75 -0.07 4.24 -5.18
N ASP A 76 -0.14 5.18 -4.25
CA ASP A 76 -1.38 5.80 -3.80
C ASP A 76 -1.92 6.88 -4.74
N GLU A 77 -1.10 7.40 -5.65
CA GLU A 77 -1.50 8.27 -6.76
C GLU A 77 -2.18 7.50 -7.91
N VAL A 78 -2.04 6.17 -7.94
CA VAL A 78 -2.63 5.36 -9.00
C VAL A 78 -4.15 5.32 -8.88
N GLU A 79 -4.83 5.88 -9.88
CA GLU A 79 -6.26 5.72 -10.07
C GLU A 79 -6.60 4.32 -10.59
N LEU A 80 -6.64 3.33 -9.68
CA LEU A 80 -6.96 1.93 -10.00
C LEU A 80 -8.26 1.77 -10.81
N TRP A 81 -9.23 2.64 -10.55
CA TRP A 81 -10.49 2.67 -11.29
C TRP A 81 -10.29 3.07 -12.76
N ALA A 82 -9.51 4.11 -13.02
CA ALA A 82 -9.19 4.54 -14.39
C ALA A 82 -8.43 3.44 -15.16
N LEU A 83 -7.56 2.69 -14.47
CA LEU A 83 -6.89 1.52 -15.06
C LEU A 83 -7.85 0.40 -15.43
N LEU A 84 -8.87 0.14 -14.61
CA LEU A 84 -9.94 -0.81 -14.94
C LEU A 84 -10.78 -0.31 -16.13
N GLU A 85 -11.15 0.96 -16.16
CA GLU A 85 -11.98 1.54 -17.23
C GLU A 85 -11.29 1.56 -18.60
N LYS A 86 -9.95 1.50 -18.67
CA LYS A 86 -9.23 1.34 -19.96
C LYS A 86 -9.62 0.05 -20.69
N ARG A 87 -10.28 -0.91 -20.03
CA ARG A 87 -10.76 -2.16 -20.63
C ARG A 87 -12.12 -1.95 -21.29
N TRP A 88 -12.06 -1.44 -22.52
CA TRP A 88 -13.23 -0.97 -23.27
C TRP A 88 -14.40 -1.98 -23.33
N PHE A 89 -14.12 -3.28 -23.46
CA PHE A 89 -15.13 -4.32 -23.56
C PHE A 89 -15.93 -4.58 -22.27
N LEU A 90 -15.40 -4.18 -21.11
CA LEU A 90 -16.06 -4.33 -19.79
C LEU A 90 -16.59 -3.02 -19.23
N ARG A 91 -16.36 -1.89 -19.90
CA ARG A 91 -16.81 -0.56 -19.48
C ARG A 91 -18.27 -0.48 -19.01
N PRO A 92 -19.28 -1.01 -19.74
CA PRO A 92 -20.67 -0.89 -19.29
C PRO A 92 -20.90 -1.60 -17.95
N PHE A 93 -20.24 -2.74 -17.71
CA PHE A 93 -20.34 -3.47 -16.45
C PHE A 93 -19.54 -2.80 -15.33
N ILE A 94 -18.33 -2.33 -15.63
CA ILE A 94 -17.44 -1.69 -14.64
C ILE A 94 -18.07 -0.43 -14.07
N ARG A 95 -18.74 0.40 -14.88
CA ARG A 95 -19.37 1.66 -14.42
C ARG A 95 -20.42 1.47 -13.31
N HIS A 96 -20.98 0.28 -13.16
CA HIS A 96 -21.95 -0.03 -12.10
C HIS A 96 -21.31 -0.63 -10.84
N LEU A 97 -20.02 -0.93 -10.87
CA LEU A 97 -19.33 -1.46 -9.69
C LEU A 97 -18.95 -0.31 -8.73
N PRO A 98 -18.90 -0.56 -7.41
CA PRO A 98 -18.45 0.45 -6.46
C PRO A 98 -16.98 0.84 -6.70
N LEU A 99 -16.65 2.14 -6.58
CA LEU A 99 -15.27 2.63 -6.74
C LEU A 99 -14.25 1.91 -5.83
N LYS A 100 -14.69 1.52 -4.62
CA LYS A 100 -13.85 0.80 -3.65
C LYS A 100 -13.59 -0.66 -4.01
N LEU A 101 -14.23 -1.19 -5.06
CA LEU A 101 -14.05 -2.56 -5.48
C LEU A 101 -12.66 -2.81 -6.06
N ALA A 102 -12.09 -1.87 -6.82
CA ALA A 102 -10.79 -2.09 -7.46
C ALA A 102 -9.66 -2.32 -6.43
N PRO A 103 -9.52 -1.49 -5.38
CA PRO A 103 -8.59 -1.76 -4.28
C PRO A 103 -8.87 -3.08 -3.56
N VAL A 104 -10.14 -3.40 -3.26
CA VAL A 104 -10.53 -4.67 -2.60
C VAL A 104 -10.10 -5.87 -3.42
N VAL A 105 -10.41 -5.85 -4.72
CA VAL A 105 -10.11 -6.96 -5.64
C VAL A 105 -8.61 -7.16 -5.77
N LEU A 106 -7.85 -6.07 -5.91
CA LEU A 106 -6.39 -6.13 -6.00
C LEU A 106 -5.79 -6.66 -4.70
N GLU A 107 -6.13 -6.07 -3.56
CA GLU A 107 -5.63 -6.48 -2.23
C GLU A 107 -5.93 -7.96 -1.96
N SER A 108 -7.19 -8.38 -2.15
CA SER A 108 -7.60 -9.77 -1.93
C SER A 108 -6.84 -10.75 -2.82
N TYR A 109 -6.63 -10.38 -4.09
CA TYR A 109 -5.86 -11.20 -5.01
C TYR A 109 -4.39 -11.31 -4.58
N LEU A 110 -3.77 -10.21 -4.17
CA LEU A 110 -2.36 -10.20 -3.78
C LEU A 110 -2.14 -11.02 -2.52
N VAL A 111 -2.99 -10.88 -1.52
CA VAL A 111 -2.94 -11.70 -0.30
C VAL A 111 -3.09 -13.19 -0.60
N GLU A 112 -4.01 -13.57 -1.48
CA GLU A 112 -4.27 -14.98 -1.79
C GLU A 112 -3.23 -15.61 -2.72
N LYS A 113 -2.63 -14.83 -3.64
CA LYS A 113 -1.86 -15.36 -4.77
C LYS A 113 -0.40 -14.88 -4.81
N ASN A 114 -0.04 -13.89 -4.00
CA ASN A 114 1.29 -13.30 -3.97
C ASN A 114 1.77 -13.15 -2.51
N PRO A 115 1.86 -14.24 -1.74
CA PRO A 115 2.43 -14.18 -0.41
C PRO A 115 3.89 -13.72 -0.49
N ILE A 116 4.25 -12.78 0.39
CA ILE A 116 5.63 -12.27 0.53
C ILE A 116 6.19 -12.68 1.88
N THR A 117 7.51 -12.82 1.96
CA THR A 117 8.24 -13.06 3.20
C THR A 117 9.24 -11.94 3.39
N VAL A 118 8.85 -10.95 4.19
CA VAL A 118 9.62 -9.72 4.43
C VAL A 118 9.66 -9.44 5.93
N SER A 119 10.66 -8.68 6.37
CA SER A 119 10.71 -8.13 7.72
C SER A 119 10.56 -6.61 7.65
N ILE A 120 9.95 -6.03 8.66
CA ILE A 120 9.89 -4.58 8.86
C ILE A 120 10.67 -4.22 10.12
N SER A 121 11.38 -3.09 10.12
CA SER A 121 12.12 -2.65 11.31
C SER A 121 11.18 -2.19 12.42
N GLY A 122 10.13 -1.44 12.04
CA GLY A 122 9.14 -0.90 12.98
C GLY A 122 9.77 0.05 14.01
N GLN A 123 10.88 0.70 13.65
CA GLN A 123 11.59 1.64 14.50
C GLN A 123 11.01 3.05 14.33
N SER A 124 11.01 3.84 15.42
CA SER A 124 10.82 5.28 15.31
C SER A 124 12.01 5.91 14.59
N ASN A 125 11.79 7.02 13.88
CA ASN A 125 12.84 7.78 13.23
C ASN A 125 12.47 9.27 13.14
N PRO A 126 13.45 10.17 12.91
CA PRO A 126 13.21 11.61 12.80
C PRO A 126 12.09 12.03 11.83
N ILE A 127 11.91 11.31 10.71
CA ILE A 127 10.84 11.60 9.74
C ILE A 127 9.48 11.34 10.38
N LEU A 128 9.27 10.19 11.03
CA LEU A 128 8.00 9.87 11.70
C LEU A 128 7.65 10.92 12.76
N HIS A 129 8.63 11.35 13.56
CA HIS A 129 8.44 12.43 14.54
C HIS A 129 8.05 13.76 13.88
N ALA A 130 8.71 14.14 12.78
CA ALA A 130 8.40 15.37 12.05
C ALA A 130 6.98 15.36 11.45
N LEU A 131 6.45 14.18 11.10
CA LEU A 131 5.07 14.01 10.64
C LEU A 131 4.05 14.04 11.79
N GLY A 132 4.50 14.14 13.05
CA GLY A 132 3.66 14.13 14.23
C GLY A 132 3.19 12.74 14.66
N ILE A 133 3.90 11.68 14.25
CA ILE A 133 3.62 10.31 14.70
C ILE A 133 4.30 10.11 16.05
N ASP A 134 3.48 9.92 17.08
CA ASP A 134 3.94 9.58 18.43
C ASP A 134 4.51 8.16 18.48
N GLU A 135 5.58 7.94 19.23
CA GLU A 135 6.22 6.62 19.34
C GLU A 135 5.25 5.54 19.85
N SER A 136 4.28 5.90 20.68
CA SER A 136 3.26 4.97 21.19
C SER A 136 2.35 4.40 20.09
N ALA A 137 2.23 5.08 18.94
CA ALA A 137 1.44 4.60 17.80
C ALA A 137 2.15 3.53 16.97
N ILE A 138 3.48 3.40 17.11
CA ILE A 138 4.32 2.52 16.28
C ILE A 138 4.18 1.05 16.67
N PRO A 139 4.37 0.62 17.95
CA PRO A 139 4.31 -0.80 18.30
C PRO A 139 2.97 -1.48 17.96
N PRO A 140 1.78 -0.87 18.22
CA PRO A 140 0.51 -1.47 17.84
C PRO A 140 0.37 -1.66 16.32
N PHE A 141 0.76 -0.65 15.54
CA PHE A 141 0.69 -0.72 14.08
C PHE A 141 1.65 -1.77 13.52
N ARG A 142 2.90 -1.77 14.00
CA ARG A 142 3.91 -2.77 13.65
C ARG A 142 3.39 -4.19 13.88
N SER A 143 2.82 -4.45 15.06
CA SER A 143 2.26 -5.76 15.41
C SER A 143 1.18 -6.22 14.43
N LEU A 144 0.28 -5.31 14.03
CA LEU A 144 -0.75 -5.61 13.02
C LEU A 144 -0.15 -5.94 11.65
N VAL A 145 0.87 -5.20 11.23
CA VAL A 145 1.55 -5.46 9.94
C VAL A 145 2.35 -6.76 9.99
N GLU A 146 3.07 -7.05 11.07
CA GLU A 146 3.78 -8.32 11.26
C GLU A 146 2.83 -9.52 11.26
N GLN A 147 1.65 -9.40 11.87
CA GLN A 147 0.60 -10.41 11.81
C GLN A 147 0.12 -10.62 10.36
N LEU A 148 -0.11 -9.54 9.62
CA LEU A 148 -0.51 -9.59 8.21
C LEU A 148 0.56 -10.24 7.31
N ILE A 149 1.85 -9.94 7.55
CA ILE A 149 2.95 -10.54 6.78
C ILE A 149 3.12 -12.02 7.10
N SER A 150 3.04 -12.40 8.38
CA SER A 150 3.27 -13.78 8.82
C SER A 150 2.11 -14.73 8.45
N GLN A 151 0.88 -14.22 8.39
CA GLN A 151 -0.31 -14.98 8.03
C GLN A 151 -1.15 -14.18 7.03
N PRO A 152 -0.69 -14.06 5.77
CA PRO A 152 -1.42 -13.29 4.77
C PRO A 152 -2.72 -14.00 4.43
N SER A 153 -3.83 -13.39 4.83
CA SER A 153 -5.17 -13.86 4.54
C SER A 153 -6.13 -12.68 4.44
N PHE A 154 -7.27 -12.91 3.81
CA PHE A 154 -8.29 -11.89 3.74
C PHE A 154 -8.75 -11.48 5.15
N GLU A 155 -8.78 -12.45 6.07
CA GLU A 155 -9.11 -12.25 7.48
C GLU A 155 -8.08 -11.38 8.20
N SER A 156 -6.77 -11.54 7.94
CA SER A 156 -5.74 -10.70 8.57
C SER A 156 -5.77 -9.27 8.05
N VAL A 157 -6.09 -9.05 6.76
CA VAL A 157 -6.35 -7.70 6.22
C VAL A 157 -7.57 -7.06 6.88
N LEU A 158 -8.69 -7.80 7.02
CA LEU A 158 -9.87 -7.28 7.71
C LEU A 158 -9.56 -6.93 9.16
N HIS A 159 -8.86 -7.81 9.89
CA HIS A 159 -8.46 -7.58 11.27
C HIS A 159 -7.60 -6.32 11.43
N LEU A 160 -6.63 -6.12 10.53
CA LEU A 160 -5.82 -4.90 10.48
C LEU A 160 -6.72 -3.67 10.33
N PHE A 161 -7.59 -3.64 9.33
CA PHE A 161 -8.45 -2.48 9.10
C PHE A 161 -9.49 -2.24 10.20
N GLN A 162 -10.09 -3.28 10.76
CA GLN A 162 -11.01 -3.15 11.89
C GLN A 162 -10.32 -2.54 13.12
N THR A 163 -9.08 -2.94 13.39
CA THR A 163 -8.28 -2.36 14.47
C THR A 163 -7.88 -0.92 14.17
N LEU A 164 -7.46 -0.62 12.94
CA LEU A 164 -6.98 0.72 12.54
C LEU A 164 -8.09 1.77 12.42
N GLY A 165 -9.29 1.41 11.97
CA GLY A 165 -10.32 2.41 11.66
C GLY A 165 -11.56 2.35 12.53
N GLN A 166 -11.42 2.02 13.81
CA GLN A 166 -12.49 2.27 14.77
C GLN A 166 -12.95 3.73 14.67
N GLY A 167 -14.20 3.94 14.26
CA GLY A 167 -14.79 5.27 14.07
C GLY A 167 -14.51 5.95 12.72
N ASN A 168 -13.93 5.27 11.71
CA ASN A 168 -13.73 5.83 10.36
C ASN A 168 -14.82 5.33 9.37
N PRO A 169 -15.81 6.15 8.97
CA PRO A 169 -16.90 5.73 8.09
C PRO A 169 -16.44 5.29 6.70
N ASN A 170 -15.34 5.87 6.19
CA ASN A 170 -14.81 5.50 4.88
C ASN A 170 -14.17 4.10 4.92
N LEU A 171 -13.57 3.74 6.05
CA LEU A 171 -13.02 2.40 6.22
C LEU A 171 -14.12 1.36 6.44
N GLN A 172 -15.20 1.71 7.14
CA GLN A 172 -16.36 0.82 7.27
C GLN A 172 -16.96 0.43 5.91
N LYS A 173 -17.13 1.40 4.99
CA LYS A 173 -17.58 1.11 3.62
C LYS A 173 -16.64 0.17 2.87
N TYR A 174 -15.33 0.29 3.09
CA TYR A 174 -14.34 -0.61 2.51
C TYR A 174 -14.49 -2.02 3.11
N LEU A 175 -14.59 -2.14 4.43
CA LEU A 175 -14.77 -3.41 5.14
C LEU A 175 -16.04 -4.13 4.68
N GLU A 176 -17.17 -3.43 4.57
CA GLU A 176 -18.42 -4.00 4.06
C GLU A 176 -18.29 -4.52 2.62
N ALA A 177 -17.64 -3.76 1.74
CA ALA A 177 -17.40 -4.18 0.36
C ALA A 177 -16.48 -5.41 0.31
N ALA A 178 -15.42 -5.41 1.11
CA ALA A 178 -14.47 -6.50 1.23
C ALA A 178 -15.16 -7.78 1.73
N GLU A 179 -15.95 -7.71 2.81
CA GLU A 179 -16.66 -8.86 3.34
C GLU A 179 -17.65 -9.46 2.35
N ARG A 180 -18.43 -8.61 1.66
CA ARG A 180 -19.35 -9.07 0.60
C ARG A 180 -18.59 -9.77 -0.53
N PHE A 181 -17.44 -9.23 -0.90
CA PHE A 181 -16.57 -9.81 -1.92
C PHE A 181 -16.05 -11.20 -1.50
N ASN A 182 -15.57 -11.37 -0.27
CA ASN A 182 -14.99 -12.64 0.16
C ASN A 182 -16.01 -13.75 0.39
N ARG A 183 -17.24 -13.43 0.83
CA ARG A 183 -18.29 -14.43 1.09
C ARG A 183 -18.73 -15.20 -0.16
N ASN A 184 -18.68 -14.58 -1.35
CA ASN A 184 -19.16 -15.20 -2.58
C ASN A 184 -18.00 -15.62 -3.50
N LYS A 185 -17.59 -16.89 -3.40
CA LYS A 185 -16.49 -17.48 -4.20
C LYS A 185 -16.71 -17.34 -5.71
N ILE A 186 -17.94 -17.50 -6.19
CA ILE A 186 -18.26 -17.42 -7.62
C ILE A 186 -18.06 -15.98 -8.09
N SER A 187 -18.67 -15.01 -7.41
CA SER A 187 -18.52 -13.59 -7.73
C SER A 187 -17.07 -13.14 -7.64
N LYS A 188 -16.32 -13.61 -6.64
CA LYS A 188 -14.88 -13.34 -6.49
C LYS A 188 -14.08 -13.79 -7.71
N ASN A 189 -14.27 -15.04 -8.18
CA ASN A 189 -13.58 -15.56 -9.35
C ASN A 189 -13.96 -14.81 -10.64
N ILE A 190 -15.24 -14.45 -10.80
CA ILE A 190 -15.70 -13.64 -11.93
C ILE A 190 -15.02 -12.27 -11.89
N LEU A 191 -15.01 -11.62 -10.74
CA LEU A 191 -14.38 -10.31 -10.57
C LEU A 191 -12.87 -10.35 -10.75
N TYR A 192 -12.17 -11.41 -10.31
CA TYR A 192 -10.76 -11.61 -10.65
C TYR A 192 -10.56 -11.74 -12.17
N SER A 193 -11.43 -12.46 -12.86
CA SER A 193 -11.32 -12.61 -14.32
C SER A 193 -11.56 -11.28 -15.04
N ILE A 194 -12.60 -10.53 -14.65
CA ILE A 194 -12.94 -9.21 -15.20
C ILE A 194 -11.84 -8.19 -14.89
N ALA A 195 -11.40 -8.12 -13.64
CA ALA A 195 -10.43 -7.15 -13.18
C ALA A 195 -9.00 -7.50 -13.57
N ASN A 196 -8.71 -8.75 -13.94
CA ASN A 196 -7.37 -9.29 -14.23
C ASN A 196 -6.30 -8.64 -13.32
N PRO A 197 -6.30 -8.92 -12.00
CA PRO A 197 -5.39 -8.32 -11.04
C PRO A 197 -3.91 -8.38 -11.43
N PRO A 198 -3.38 -9.45 -12.06
CA PRO A 198 -2.01 -9.45 -12.58
C PRO A 198 -1.70 -8.32 -13.55
N GLN A 199 -2.64 -7.97 -14.42
CA GLN A 199 -2.48 -6.85 -15.35
C GLN A 199 -2.64 -5.50 -14.64
N LEU A 200 -3.53 -5.39 -13.65
CA LEU A 200 -3.64 -4.18 -12.82
C LEU A 200 -2.35 -3.93 -12.04
N LEU A 201 -1.79 -4.95 -11.40
CA LEU A 201 -0.53 -4.84 -10.67
C LEU A 201 0.60 -4.38 -11.59
N ARG A 202 0.74 -4.96 -12.79
CA ARG A 202 1.73 -4.50 -13.77
C ARG A 202 1.51 -3.04 -14.20
N ALA A 203 0.26 -2.61 -14.35
CA ALA A 203 -0.05 -1.22 -14.67
C ALA A 203 0.31 -0.27 -13.53
N VAL A 204 0.08 -0.68 -12.27
CA VAL A 204 0.54 0.05 -11.07
C VAL A 204 2.06 0.15 -11.07
N GLU A 205 2.77 -0.97 -11.28
CA GLU A 205 4.24 -0.96 -11.32
C GLU A 205 4.77 -0.04 -12.43
N ASN A 206 4.20 -0.11 -13.62
CA ASN A 206 4.62 0.74 -14.74
C ASN A 206 4.37 2.22 -14.42
N PHE A 207 3.21 2.56 -13.85
CA PHE A 207 2.93 3.92 -13.41
C PHE A 207 4.00 4.41 -12.44
N VAL A 208 4.36 3.61 -11.44
CA VAL A 208 5.40 3.96 -10.46
C VAL A 208 6.76 4.12 -11.13
N ARG A 209 7.14 3.19 -12.02
CA ARG A 209 8.42 3.26 -12.77
C ARG A 209 8.52 4.47 -13.68
N GLU A 210 7.40 4.93 -14.22
CA GLU A 210 7.32 6.09 -15.11
C GLU A 210 7.44 7.43 -14.36
N GLN A 211 7.36 7.43 -13.02
CA GLN A 211 7.51 8.65 -12.23
C GLN A 211 8.98 9.11 -12.17
N PRO A 212 9.28 10.40 -12.40
CA PRO A 212 10.64 10.93 -12.29
C PRO A 212 11.28 10.62 -10.93
N ALA A 213 10.51 10.75 -9.85
CA ALA A 213 10.98 10.48 -8.49
C ALA A 213 11.42 9.02 -8.29
N PHE A 214 10.81 8.06 -9.00
CA PHE A 214 11.25 6.67 -8.95
C PHE A 214 12.63 6.49 -9.59
N ALA A 215 12.90 7.15 -10.72
CA ALA A 215 14.20 7.11 -11.36
C ALA A 215 15.31 7.67 -10.44
N GLU A 216 15.01 8.72 -9.67
CA GLU A 216 15.96 9.33 -8.73
C GLU A 216 16.37 8.39 -7.58
N ILE A 217 15.47 7.52 -7.12
CA ILE A 217 15.81 6.52 -6.09
C ILE A 217 16.50 5.28 -6.67
N CYS A 218 16.42 5.03 -7.98
CA CYS A 218 17.06 3.89 -8.64
C CYS A 218 18.49 4.17 -9.17
N GLN A 219 18.83 5.44 -9.43
CA GLN A 219 20.09 5.80 -10.11
C GLN A 219 21.36 5.73 -9.25
N GLN A 220 21.25 5.35 -7.97
CA GLN A 220 22.38 5.47 -7.05
C GLN A 220 23.07 4.12 -6.78
N LYS A 221 24.36 4.08 -7.13
CA LYS A 221 25.38 3.10 -6.69
C LYS A 221 26.52 3.88 -6.08
#